data_AF-A0A1Q3HDC9-F1
#
_entry.id   AF-A0A1Q3HDC9-F1
#
_cell.length_a   1.000
_cell.length_b   1.000
_cell.length_c   1.000
_cell.angle_alpha   90.00
_cell.angle_beta   90.00
_cell.angle_gamma   90.00
#
_symmetry.space_group_name_H-M   'P 1'
#
loop_
_entity.id
_entity.type
_entity.pdbx_description
1 polymer ?
#
loop_
_entity_poly.entity_id
_entity_poly.type
_entity_poly.pdbx_seq_one_letter_code
_entity_poly.pdbx_strand_id
1 'polypeptide(L)'
;MLGALGLVSVAAVGSQLALDGFDEGKPSADENPWEDLSQQRLWLCFAGHPGAYSFLDRMLRPPIHRTNAPARLIRACLHLEHGSLDAMRRDLGWPEVKHTQEAALLLALAERRARSPDWRHAFFESWVELGRPDFSKSPLLPEPVMKDENLVPLVHDEKMPLAGPQGLPMLTVVPEQDDFLEWGPGEVRISDSVPLLMALRERLLLLGAETPARQQLLPAAEARLTQLTGPTPSTLQLALRVFLAERPPEALFQRRDLEALEPLVSLEWKQPSSEPFFREMRESLKDVLLLPGHHAFLLATWAQGVSLGKELQRRARASAAHLNENERRWMGRLLWEVGTRLREQHSRLELERGLLLQVYGSELTGHSPTRMESIDLWVDLGRWEEALKRSGFKRWPLASLHEESCEPRMRDEHTWLKAFAGKNELP
;
A
#
# COMPACT_ATOMS: atom_id res chain seq x y z
N MET A 1 -29.74 15.37 2.69
CA MET A 1 -29.51 13.91 2.74
C MET A 1 -27.99 13.71 2.65
N LEU A 2 -27.14 13.83 3.67
CA LEU A 2 -27.14 13.42 5.08
C LEU A 2 -27.40 11.92 5.27
N GLY A 3 -26.32 11.17 5.55
CA GLY A 3 -26.37 9.77 5.97
C GLY A 3 -25.01 9.09 6.04
N ALA A 4 -24.37 9.14 7.22
CA ALA A 4 -23.45 8.15 7.78
C ALA A 4 -22.09 7.85 7.08
N LEU A 5 -21.07 8.65 7.42
CA LEU A 5 -19.68 8.17 7.50
C LEU A 5 -19.39 7.83 8.96
N GLY A 6 -19.57 6.56 9.30
CA GLY A 6 -19.27 6.01 10.62
C GLY A 6 -17.78 5.83 10.83
N LEU A 7 -17.21 6.68 11.69
CA LEU A 7 -16.01 6.38 12.46
C LEU A 7 -16.29 5.17 13.36
N VAL A 8 -15.41 4.17 13.33
CA VAL A 8 -15.22 3.25 14.46
C VAL A 8 -13.74 3.13 14.73
N SER A 9 -13.33 3.69 15.86
CA SER A 9 -12.06 3.43 16.53
C SER A 9 -12.11 2.02 17.12
N VAL A 10 -11.10 1.19 16.83
CA VAL A 10 -10.72 0.08 17.72
C VAL A 10 -9.20 0.11 17.85
N ALA A 11 -8.76 0.48 19.06
CA ALA A 11 -7.39 0.44 19.49
C ALA A 11 -7.00 -0.98 19.91
N ALA A 12 -5.69 -1.27 19.76
CA ALA A 12 -4.91 -2.17 20.60
C ALA A 12 -5.35 -3.64 20.70
N VAL A 13 -5.13 -4.42 19.63
CA VAL A 13 -4.72 -5.84 19.69
C VAL A 13 -3.99 -6.14 18.38
N GLY A 14 -2.65 -6.16 18.35
CA GLY A 14 -1.93 -6.36 17.09
C GLY A 14 -0.51 -6.90 17.21
N SER A 15 0.17 -6.61 18.32
CA SER A 15 1.61 -6.86 18.43
C SER A 15 1.98 -8.22 19.05
N GLN A 16 1.01 -8.98 19.59
CA GLN A 16 1.26 -10.29 20.23
C GLN A 16 0.89 -11.50 19.33
N LEU A 17 0.01 -11.33 18.34
CA LEU A 17 -0.45 -12.44 17.49
C LEU A 17 0.56 -12.91 16.43
N ALA A 18 1.61 -12.13 16.15
CA ALA A 18 2.65 -12.50 15.20
C ALA A 18 3.74 -13.42 15.81
N LEU A 19 3.86 -13.46 17.14
CA LEU A 19 4.85 -14.28 17.85
C LEU A 19 4.22 -15.38 18.72
N ASP A 20 3.00 -15.18 19.25
CA ASP A 20 2.27 -16.26 19.96
C ASP A 20 1.64 -17.31 19.03
N GLY A 21 1.68 -17.10 17.70
CA GLY A 21 1.07 -17.96 16.70
C GLY A 21 1.80 -19.28 16.41
N PHE A 22 2.93 -19.54 17.07
CA PHE A 22 3.68 -20.79 16.96
C PHE A 22 3.78 -21.53 18.30
N ASP A 23 2.86 -21.30 19.25
CA ASP A 23 2.77 -22.20 20.39
C ASP A 23 2.45 -23.61 19.86
N GLU A 24 3.28 -24.59 20.20
CA GLU A 24 3.12 -26.01 19.82
C GLU A 24 1.95 -26.68 20.58
N GLY A 25 0.97 -25.89 21.02
CA GLY A 25 -0.29 -26.36 21.56
C GLY A 25 -1.01 -27.22 20.53
N LYS A 26 -1.32 -28.46 20.89
CA LYS A 26 -2.19 -29.32 20.09
C LYS A 26 -3.53 -28.58 19.88
N PRO A 27 -3.95 -28.29 18.64
CA PRO A 27 -5.26 -27.69 18.40
C PRO A 27 -6.34 -28.61 18.97
N SER A 28 -7.37 -28.03 19.58
CA SER A 28 -8.51 -28.81 20.05
C SER A 28 -9.21 -29.43 18.84
N ALA A 29 -9.81 -30.61 19.01
CA ALA A 29 -10.46 -31.35 17.91
C ALA A 29 -11.66 -30.61 17.28
N ASP A 30 -12.11 -29.52 17.89
CA ASP A 30 -13.31 -28.76 17.51
C ASP A 30 -13.01 -27.40 16.83
N GLU A 31 -11.74 -26.99 16.71
CA GLU A 31 -11.39 -25.76 15.99
C GLU A 31 -11.33 -26.01 14.48
N ASN A 32 -12.10 -25.23 13.70
CA ASN A 32 -12.02 -25.24 12.26
C ASN A 32 -10.75 -24.48 11.82
N PRO A 33 -9.68 -25.16 11.36
CA PRO A 33 -8.41 -24.48 11.05
C PRO A 33 -8.51 -23.51 9.85
N TRP A 34 -9.66 -23.49 9.17
CA TRP A 34 -9.95 -22.57 8.05
C TRP A 34 -10.42 -21.19 8.50
N GLU A 35 -11.04 -21.05 9.66
CA GLU A 35 -11.43 -19.73 10.20
C GLU A 35 -10.19 -18.91 10.59
N ASP A 36 -9.12 -19.62 10.92
CA ASP A 36 -7.82 -19.11 11.31
C ASP A 36 -6.88 -18.83 10.12
N LEU A 37 -7.33 -19.11 8.89
CA LEU A 37 -6.56 -18.97 7.66
C LEU A 37 -6.64 -17.54 7.10
N SER A 38 -5.89 -16.63 7.71
CA SER A 38 -5.70 -15.31 7.11
C SER A 38 -4.82 -15.39 5.86
N GLN A 39 -5.07 -14.52 4.87
CA GLN A 39 -4.13 -14.34 3.77
C GLN A 39 -2.71 -14.07 4.30
N GLN A 40 -2.59 -13.40 5.44
CA GLN A 40 -1.34 -13.15 6.14
C GLN A 40 -0.54 -14.44 6.39
N ARG A 41 -1.15 -15.47 7.00
CA ARG A 41 -0.48 -16.77 7.24
C ARG A 41 -0.13 -17.49 5.93
N LEU A 42 -1.00 -17.40 4.94
CA LEU A 42 -0.74 -17.92 3.60
C LEU A 42 0.47 -17.23 2.97
N TRP A 43 0.53 -15.90 3.02
CA TRP A 43 1.62 -15.09 2.48
C TRP A 43 2.98 -15.48 3.04
N LEU A 44 3.09 -15.82 4.32
CA LEU A 44 4.34 -16.35 4.92
C LEU A 44 4.79 -17.64 4.23
N CYS A 45 3.84 -18.48 3.83
CA CYS A 45 4.14 -19.71 3.11
C CYS A 45 4.61 -19.45 1.68
N PHE A 46 3.97 -18.51 0.99
CA PHE A 46 4.35 -18.09 -0.36
C PHE A 46 5.67 -17.33 -0.38
N ALA A 47 6.01 -16.63 0.70
CA ALA A 47 7.29 -15.99 0.91
C ALA A 47 8.43 -17.00 1.16
N GLY A 48 8.14 -18.30 1.28
CA GLY A 48 9.15 -19.33 1.50
C GLY A 48 9.65 -19.43 2.93
N HIS A 49 8.89 -18.92 3.93
CA HIS A 49 9.30 -18.99 5.33
C HIS A 49 9.39 -20.46 5.81
N PRO A 50 10.51 -20.91 6.41
CA PRO A 50 10.73 -22.32 6.77
C PRO A 50 9.63 -22.91 7.67
N GLY A 51 9.17 -22.14 8.67
CA GLY A 51 8.08 -22.56 9.58
C GLY A 51 6.68 -22.55 8.96
N ALA A 52 6.49 -21.94 7.79
CA ALA A 52 5.17 -21.79 7.18
C ALA A 52 4.76 -23.02 6.36
N TYR A 53 5.73 -23.78 5.83
CA TYR A 53 5.48 -25.06 5.16
C TYR A 53 4.94 -26.14 6.10
N SER A 54 5.39 -26.17 7.35
CA SER A 54 4.89 -27.13 8.34
C SER A 54 3.45 -26.81 8.76
N PHE A 55 3.08 -25.52 8.81
CA PHE A 55 1.70 -25.05 9.01
C PHE A 55 0.79 -25.47 7.85
N LEU A 56 1.20 -25.22 6.61
CA LEU A 56 0.46 -25.70 5.44
C LEU A 56 0.36 -27.22 5.42
N ASP A 57 1.46 -27.95 5.61
CA ASP A 57 1.43 -29.41 5.64
C ASP A 57 0.46 -29.92 6.71
N ARG A 58 0.44 -29.29 7.89
CA ARG A 58 -0.51 -29.60 8.97
C ARG A 58 -1.96 -29.35 8.58
N MET A 59 -2.29 -28.21 7.97
CA MET A 59 -3.66 -27.93 7.51
C MET A 59 -4.06 -28.76 6.30
N LEU A 60 -3.08 -29.16 5.50
CA LEU A 60 -3.24 -29.98 4.31
C LEU A 60 -3.11 -31.48 4.62
N ARG A 61 -3.03 -31.90 5.90
CA ARG A 61 -3.09 -33.32 6.27
C ARG A 61 -4.52 -33.88 6.16
N PRO A 62 -4.68 -35.16 5.78
CA PRO A 62 -5.98 -35.82 5.85
C PRO A 62 -6.55 -35.76 7.28
N PRO A 63 -7.87 -35.61 7.46
CA PRO A 63 -8.92 -35.63 6.43
C PRO A 63 -9.27 -34.26 5.82
N ILE A 64 -8.70 -33.16 6.33
CA ILE A 64 -9.19 -31.79 6.14
C ILE A 64 -9.12 -31.29 4.68
N HIS A 65 -8.02 -31.55 3.96
CA HIS A 65 -7.92 -31.16 2.55
C HIS A 65 -8.78 -32.01 1.61
N ARG A 66 -9.31 -33.17 2.06
CA ARG A 66 -10.04 -34.07 1.15
C ARG A 66 -11.37 -33.48 0.72
N THR A 67 -11.96 -32.61 1.55
CA THR A 67 -13.29 -32.02 1.35
C THR A 67 -13.28 -30.49 1.29
N ASN A 68 -12.13 -29.83 1.46
CA ASN A 68 -12.03 -28.37 1.46
C ASN A 68 -11.50 -27.84 0.11
N ALA A 69 -12.36 -27.21 -0.69
CA ALA A 69 -12.03 -26.68 -2.00
C ALA A 69 -11.01 -25.50 -1.97
N PRO A 70 -11.16 -24.48 -1.10
CA PRO A 70 -10.14 -23.44 -0.91
C PRO A 70 -8.73 -23.99 -0.63
N ALA A 71 -8.63 -25.01 0.23
CA ALA A 71 -7.37 -25.68 0.55
C ALA A 71 -6.62 -26.18 -0.68
N ARG A 72 -7.37 -26.83 -1.57
CA ARG A 72 -6.84 -27.44 -2.78
C ARG A 72 -6.40 -26.38 -3.77
N LEU A 73 -7.15 -25.29 -3.89
CA LEU A 73 -6.79 -24.18 -4.75
C LEU A 73 -5.48 -23.53 -4.27
N ILE A 74 -5.34 -23.29 -2.97
CA ILE A 74 -4.11 -22.75 -2.35
C ILE A 74 -2.92 -23.69 -2.59
N ARG A 75 -3.10 -25.00 -2.41
CA ARG A 75 -2.06 -26.00 -2.67
C ARG A 75 -1.65 -26.03 -4.14
N ALA A 76 -2.61 -25.89 -5.05
CA ALA A 76 -2.32 -25.75 -6.47
C ALA A 76 -1.49 -24.48 -6.77
N CYS A 77 -1.80 -23.33 -6.15
CA CYS A 77 -0.98 -22.12 -6.28
C CYS A 77 0.47 -22.35 -5.81
N LEU A 78 0.66 -23.02 -4.67
CA LEU A 78 2.01 -23.37 -4.17
C LEU A 78 2.74 -24.26 -5.16
N HIS A 79 2.09 -25.30 -5.67
CA HIS A 79 2.71 -26.17 -6.67
C HIS A 79 3.08 -25.43 -7.96
N LEU A 80 2.28 -24.45 -8.38
CA LEU A 80 2.56 -23.61 -9.52
C LEU A 80 3.81 -22.72 -9.28
N GLU A 81 3.90 -22.06 -8.12
CA GLU A 81 5.07 -21.26 -7.71
C GLU A 81 6.36 -22.08 -7.70
N HIS A 82 6.30 -23.33 -7.27
CA HIS A 82 7.45 -24.25 -7.22
C HIS A 82 7.69 -25.02 -8.53
N GLY A 83 6.96 -24.73 -9.61
CA GLY A 83 7.12 -25.43 -10.89
C GLY A 83 6.65 -26.90 -10.90
N SER A 84 5.94 -27.35 -9.88
CA SER A 84 5.41 -28.71 -9.74
C SER A 84 4.06 -28.88 -10.47
N LEU A 85 4.07 -28.71 -11.80
CA LEU A 85 2.86 -28.64 -12.63
C LEU A 85 1.96 -29.88 -12.54
N ASP A 86 2.54 -31.08 -12.45
CA ASP A 86 1.74 -32.31 -12.33
C ASP A 86 1.03 -32.42 -10.98
N ALA A 87 1.66 -31.96 -9.91
CA ALA A 87 1.03 -31.89 -8.59
C ALA A 87 -0.10 -30.85 -8.57
N MET A 88 0.13 -29.68 -9.17
CA MET A 88 -0.91 -28.67 -9.37
C MET A 88 -2.12 -29.24 -10.15
N ARG A 89 -1.89 -29.88 -11.30
CA ARG A 89 -2.97 -30.48 -12.10
C ARG A 89 -3.74 -31.56 -11.35
N ARG A 90 -3.05 -32.38 -10.54
CA ARG A 90 -3.72 -33.37 -9.69
C ARG A 90 -4.66 -32.72 -8.68
N ASP A 91 -4.27 -31.61 -8.08
CA ASP A 91 -5.11 -30.88 -7.12
C ASP A 91 -6.30 -30.20 -7.78
N LEU A 92 -6.10 -29.63 -8.96
CA LEU A 92 -7.17 -29.03 -9.76
C LEU A 92 -8.09 -30.08 -10.40
N GLY A 93 -7.69 -31.36 -10.44
CA GLY A 93 -8.50 -32.46 -10.97
C GLY A 93 -9.62 -32.94 -10.04
N TRP A 94 -9.68 -32.46 -8.80
CA TRP A 94 -10.66 -32.90 -7.80
C TRP A 94 -12.06 -32.30 -8.05
N PRO A 95 -13.15 -33.05 -7.81
CA PRO A 95 -14.51 -32.63 -8.15
C PRO A 95 -14.92 -31.26 -7.61
N GLU A 96 -14.42 -30.89 -6.43
CA GLU A 96 -14.77 -29.65 -5.74
C GLU A 96 -14.15 -28.39 -6.38
N VAL A 97 -13.14 -28.54 -7.24
CA VAL A 97 -12.43 -27.42 -7.90
C VAL A 97 -12.35 -27.55 -9.43
N LYS A 98 -12.48 -28.76 -9.99
CA LYS A 98 -12.21 -29.06 -11.40
C LYS A 98 -12.94 -28.19 -12.44
N HIS A 99 -14.12 -27.69 -12.09
CA HIS A 99 -14.98 -26.93 -13.00
C HIS A 99 -15.15 -25.47 -12.61
N THR A 100 -14.27 -24.95 -11.74
CA THR A 100 -14.34 -23.56 -11.27
C THR A 100 -13.52 -22.63 -12.16
N GLN A 101 -13.88 -21.34 -12.18
CA GLN A 101 -13.14 -20.34 -12.96
C GLN A 101 -11.73 -20.13 -12.41
N GLU A 102 -11.53 -20.35 -11.11
CA GLU A 102 -10.25 -20.26 -10.45
C GLU A 102 -9.30 -21.37 -10.90
N ALA A 103 -9.79 -22.61 -10.98
CA ALA A 103 -9.02 -23.72 -11.51
C ALA A 103 -8.67 -23.51 -13.00
N ALA A 104 -9.62 -23.00 -13.79
CA ALA A 104 -9.38 -22.65 -15.19
C ALA A 104 -8.27 -21.59 -15.33
N LEU A 105 -8.27 -20.56 -14.47
CA LEU A 105 -7.23 -19.53 -14.48
C LEU A 105 -5.86 -20.11 -14.15
N LEU A 106 -5.73 -20.95 -13.12
CA LEU A 106 -4.44 -21.56 -12.76
C LEU A 106 -3.91 -22.49 -13.86
N LEU A 107 -4.78 -23.23 -14.55
CA LEU A 107 -4.40 -24.05 -15.70
C LEU A 107 -3.91 -23.18 -16.86
N ALA A 108 -4.65 -22.14 -17.22
CA ALA A 108 -4.26 -21.20 -18.29
C ALA A 108 -2.94 -20.49 -17.95
N LEU A 109 -2.78 -20.06 -16.69
CA LEU A 109 -1.58 -19.43 -16.17
C LEU A 109 -0.37 -20.36 -16.29
N ALA A 110 -0.52 -21.64 -15.90
CA ALA A 110 0.55 -22.63 -16.00
C ALA A 110 1.00 -22.88 -17.45
N GLU A 111 0.07 -22.89 -18.41
CA GLU A 111 0.38 -23.05 -19.83
C GLU A 111 1.09 -21.82 -20.43
N ARG A 112 0.66 -20.62 -20.03
CA ARG A 112 1.23 -19.35 -20.50
C ARG A 112 2.56 -19.02 -19.85
N ARG A 113 2.79 -19.40 -18.59
CA ARG A 113 3.97 -19.01 -17.80
C ARG A 113 5.30 -19.26 -18.52
N ALA A 114 5.38 -20.33 -19.32
CA ALA A 114 6.58 -20.70 -20.08
C ALA A 114 6.88 -19.79 -21.29
N ARG A 115 5.91 -19.00 -21.75
CA ARG A 115 6.00 -18.15 -22.95
C ARG A 115 5.82 -16.66 -22.64
N SER A 116 5.32 -16.33 -21.45
CA SER A 116 5.17 -14.95 -20.98
C SER A 116 6.49 -14.41 -20.42
N PRO A 117 6.75 -13.10 -20.54
CA PRO A 117 7.98 -12.48 -20.03
C PRO A 117 8.06 -12.53 -18.49
N ASP A 118 6.93 -12.45 -17.81
CA ASP A 118 6.82 -12.43 -16.36
C ASP A 118 5.46 -12.98 -15.90
N TRP A 119 5.28 -13.16 -14.58
CA TRP A 119 4.04 -13.66 -13.99
C TRP A 119 2.85 -12.72 -14.19
N ARG A 120 3.11 -11.40 -14.26
CA ARG A 120 2.08 -10.38 -14.38
C ARG A 120 1.39 -10.46 -15.73
N HIS A 121 2.17 -10.54 -16.79
CA HIS A 121 1.69 -10.74 -18.15
C HIS A 121 0.99 -12.08 -18.27
N ALA A 122 1.60 -13.16 -17.76
CA ALA A 122 0.98 -14.48 -17.77
C ALA A 122 -0.41 -14.46 -17.10
N PHE A 123 -0.52 -13.84 -15.92
CA PHE A 123 -1.77 -13.71 -15.17
C PHE A 123 -2.80 -12.86 -15.92
N PHE A 124 -2.40 -11.65 -16.32
CA PHE A 124 -3.29 -10.70 -16.97
C PHE A 124 -3.88 -11.26 -18.25
N GLU A 125 -3.04 -11.85 -19.12
CA GLU A 125 -3.51 -12.38 -20.37
C GLU A 125 -4.36 -13.66 -20.19
N SER A 126 -4.04 -14.51 -19.21
CA SER A 126 -4.87 -15.67 -18.84
C SER A 126 -6.26 -15.21 -18.37
N TRP A 127 -6.32 -14.16 -17.55
CA TRP A 127 -7.57 -13.60 -17.07
C TRP A 127 -8.40 -13.00 -18.21
N VAL A 128 -7.75 -12.34 -19.17
CA VAL A 128 -8.40 -11.80 -20.37
C VAL A 128 -8.92 -12.92 -21.28
N GLU A 129 -8.13 -13.98 -21.51
CA GLU A 129 -8.53 -15.13 -22.34
C GLU A 129 -9.77 -15.83 -21.79
N LEU A 130 -9.90 -15.93 -20.47
CA LEU A 130 -11.07 -16.50 -19.80
C LEU A 130 -12.30 -15.57 -19.79
N GLY A 131 -12.22 -14.42 -20.46
CA GLY A 131 -13.34 -13.47 -20.56
C GLY A 131 -13.48 -12.56 -19.34
N ARG A 132 -12.40 -12.32 -18.59
CA ARG A 132 -12.36 -11.46 -17.39
C ARG A 132 -13.38 -11.88 -16.31
N PRO A 133 -13.33 -13.14 -15.84
CA PRO A 133 -14.18 -13.59 -14.74
C PRO A 133 -14.00 -12.73 -13.48
N ASP A 134 -15.06 -12.64 -12.68
CA ASP A 134 -15.08 -11.84 -11.45
C ASP A 134 -14.73 -12.68 -10.23
N PHE A 135 -13.51 -12.49 -9.75
CA PHE A 135 -12.96 -13.14 -8.57
C PHE A 135 -13.06 -12.28 -7.31
N SER A 136 -13.68 -11.10 -7.35
CA SER A 136 -13.76 -10.19 -6.19
C SER A 136 -14.49 -10.80 -4.99
N LYS A 137 -15.40 -11.76 -5.24
CA LYS A 137 -16.20 -12.47 -4.24
C LYS A 137 -16.10 -13.99 -4.35
N SER A 138 -15.05 -14.50 -5.01
CA SER A 138 -14.74 -15.93 -5.03
C SER A 138 -14.69 -16.51 -3.61
N PRO A 139 -15.41 -17.61 -3.31
CA PRO A 139 -15.33 -18.30 -2.02
C PRO A 139 -14.09 -19.21 -1.92
N LEU A 140 -13.38 -19.44 -3.04
CA LEU A 140 -12.19 -20.30 -3.08
C LEU A 140 -10.90 -19.53 -2.80
N LEU A 141 -10.90 -18.24 -3.13
CA LEU A 141 -9.80 -17.36 -2.83
C LEU A 141 -9.94 -16.81 -1.40
N PRO A 142 -8.82 -16.61 -0.69
CA PRO A 142 -8.87 -15.99 0.62
C PRO A 142 -9.27 -14.50 0.51
N GLU A 143 -9.71 -13.91 1.62
CA GLU A 143 -9.91 -12.46 1.70
C GLU A 143 -8.59 -11.73 1.43
N PRO A 144 -8.59 -10.60 0.70
CA PRO A 144 -7.36 -9.86 0.45
C PRO A 144 -6.77 -9.37 1.79
N VAL A 145 -5.44 -9.25 1.89
CA VAL A 145 -4.80 -8.56 3.01
C VAL A 145 -5.35 -7.13 3.04
N MET A 146 -6.23 -6.85 4.01
CA MET A 146 -6.90 -5.55 4.15
C MET A 146 -5.96 -4.47 4.72
N LYS A 147 -4.83 -4.87 5.31
CA LYS A 147 -3.81 -3.98 5.87
C LYS A 147 -2.43 -4.51 5.48
N ASP A 148 -1.81 -3.90 4.47
CA ASP A 148 -0.44 -4.22 4.03
C ASP A 148 0.60 -4.10 5.18
N GLU A 149 0.22 -3.49 6.31
CA GLU A 149 1.05 -3.18 7.49
C GLU A 149 1.42 -4.40 8.39
N ASN A 150 0.85 -5.58 8.16
CA ASN A 150 0.90 -6.68 9.14
C ASN A 150 1.84 -7.85 8.78
N LEU A 151 2.66 -7.74 7.74
CA LEU A 151 3.59 -8.82 7.38
C LEU A 151 5.00 -8.29 7.37
N VAL A 152 5.86 -8.83 8.24
CA VAL A 152 7.33 -8.72 8.10
C VAL A 152 7.94 -10.12 8.19
N PRO A 153 7.87 -10.90 7.10
CA PRO A 153 8.62 -12.14 7.00
C PRO A 153 10.12 -11.84 6.84
N LEU A 154 10.90 -12.12 7.89
CA LEU A 154 12.36 -12.05 7.88
C LEU A 154 12.96 -13.26 7.11
N VAL A 155 14.12 -13.06 6.48
CA VAL A 155 14.89 -14.11 5.78
C VAL A 155 15.55 -15.08 6.78
N HIS A 156 15.86 -14.61 7.98
CA HIS A 156 16.49 -15.39 9.04
C HIS A 156 15.77 -15.17 10.38
N ASP A 157 15.61 -16.23 11.19
CA ASP A 157 15.10 -16.20 12.58
C ASP A 157 16.06 -15.48 13.56
N GLU A 158 17.01 -14.70 13.05
CA GLU A 158 17.99 -13.96 13.85
C GLU A 158 17.53 -12.52 14.10
N LYS A 159 18.14 -11.88 15.10
CA LYS A 159 17.83 -10.50 15.50
C LYS A 159 17.86 -9.56 14.29
N MET A 160 16.89 -8.65 14.22
CA MET A 160 16.80 -7.69 13.12
C MET A 160 18.10 -6.87 13.02
N PRO A 161 18.66 -6.71 11.81
CA PRO A 161 19.89 -5.96 11.64
C PRO A 161 19.62 -4.46 11.88
N LEU A 162 20.07 -3.97 13.03
CA LEU A 162 20.00 -2.55 13.36
C LEU A 162 21.05 -1.76 12.57
N ALA A 163 22.29 -2.26 12.47
CA ALA A 163 23.36 -1.54 11.79
C ALA A 163 23.38 -1.78 10.27
N GLY A 164 23.69 -0.73 9.50
CA GLY A 164 23.89 -0.79 8.05
C GLY A 164 22.78 -0.11 7.24
N PRO A 165 22.89 -0.13 5.90
CA PRO A 165 21.94 0.56 5.00
C PRO A 165 20.48 0.11 5.15
N GLN A 166 20.25 -1.10 5.68
CA GLN A 166 18.94 -1.69 5.91
C GLN A 166 18.24 -1.22 7.21
N GLY A 167 18.98 -0.66 8.17
CA GLY A 167 18.45 -0.40 9.52
C GLY A 167 17.31 0.61 9.55
N LEU A 168 17.47 1.76 8.88
CA LEU A 168 16.43 2.81 8.84
C LEU A 168 15.19 2.41 8.00
N PRO A 169 15.34 1.72 6.85
CA PRO A 169 14.22 1.06 6.18
C PRO A 169 13.45 0.09 7.10
N MET A 170 14.17 -0.79 7.83
CA MET A 170 13.54 -1.73 8.76
C MET A 170 12.84 -1.03 9.93
N LEU A 171 13.48 -0.03 10.53
CA LEU A 171 12.87 0.85 11.54
C LEU A 171 11.56 1.45 11.04
N THR A 172 11.50 1.84 9.76
CA THR A 172 10.30 2.42 9.18
C THR A 172 9.18 1.40 8.98
N VAL A 173 9.50 0.15 8.66
CA VAL A 173 8.48 -0.91 8.52
C VAL A 173 7.94 -1.34 9.89
N VAL A 174 8.82 -1.51 10.88
CA VAL A 174 8.49 -2.00 12.24
C VAL A 174 9.03 -1.08 13.34
N PRO A 175 8.51 0.16 13.46
CA PRO A 175 9.05 1.14 14.40
C PRO A 175 8.81 0.81 15.87
N GLU A 176 7.98 -0.21 16.16
CA GLU A 176 7.52 -0.58 17.49
C GLU A 176 8.40 -1.59 18.21
N GLN A 177 9.46 -2.12 17.58
CA GLN A 177 10.37 -3.05 18.26
C GLN A 177 11.28 -2.32 19.25
N ASP A 178 11.52 -2.94 20.41
CA ASP A 178 12.27 -2.33 21.51
C ASP A 178 13.69 -1.88 21.09
N ASP A 179 14.42 -2.75 20.37
CA ASP A 179 15.76 -2.47 19.87
C ASP A 179 15.79 -1.21 18.96
N PHE A 180 14.71 -0.99 18.21
CA PHE A 180 14.53 0.16 17.33
C PHE A 180 14.17 1.45 18.08
N LEU A 181 13.55 1.36 19.25
CA LEU A 181 13.24 2.54 20.08
C LEU A 181 14.50 3.15 20.67
N GLU A 182 15.46 2.33 21.09
CA GLU A 182 16.74 2.80 21.63
C GLU A 182 17.67 3.34 20.53
N TRP A 183 17.81 2.59 19.42
CA TRP A 183 18.74 2.91 18.34
C TRP A 183 18.20 3.99 17.38
N GLY A 184 16.90 3.91 17.03
CA GLY A 184 16.27 4.66 15.94
C GLY A 184 16.39 6.18 16.02
N PRO A 185 16.24 6.85 17.18
CA PRO A 185 16.35 8.30 17.26
C PRO A 185 17.71 8.85 16.80
N GLY A 186 18.80 8.10 17.00
CA GLY A 186 20.14 8.49 16.55
C GLY A 186 20.24 8.53 15.02
N GLU A 187 19.69 7.51 14.38
CA GLU A 187 19.77 7.27 12.95
C GLU A 187 18.86 8.20 12.17
N VAL A 188 17.66 8.43 12.70
CA VAL A 188 16.73 9.43 12.17
C VAL A 188 17.39 10.82 12.12
N ARG A 189 18.21 11.17 13.12
CA ARG A 189 18.89 12.49 13.16
C ARG A 189 20.03 12.64 12.15
N ILE A 190 20.69 11.55 11.77
CA ILE A 190 21.82 11.59 10.82
C ILE A 190 21.39 11.29 9.37
N SER A 191 20.17 10.80 9.16
CA SER A 191 19.67 10.48 7.83
C SER A 191 19.48 11.70 6.94
N ASP A 192 19.91 11.58 5.68
CA ASP A 192 19.71 12.56 4.62
C ASP A 192 18.60 12.14 3.64
N SER A 193 18.03 10.95 3.80
CA SER A 193 16.99 10.44 2.91
C SER A 193 15.63 11.05 3.26
N VAL A 194 15.30 12.17 2.61
CA VAL A 194 13.98 12.80 2.67
C VAL A 194 12.82 11.81 2.44
N PRO A 195 12.80 10.98 1.37
CA PRO A 195 11.66 10.07 1.14
C PRO A 195 11.52 9.03 2.25
N LEU A 196 12.62 8.53 2.83
CA LEU A 196 12.56 7.57 3.93
C LEU A 196 12.09 8.21 5.24
N LEU A 197 12.53 9.43 5.53
CA LEU A 197 12.04 10.21 6.68
C LEU A 197 10.55 10.57 6.53
N MET A 198 10.10 10.88 5.31
CA MET A 198 8.68 11.07 5.01
C MET A 198 7.89 9.77 5.18
N ALA A 199 8.42 8.63 4.73
CA ALA A 199 7.80 7.33 4.95
C ALA A 199 7.65 7.00 6.44
N LEU A 200 8.71 7.23 7.22
CA LEU A 200 8.70 7.08 8.67
C LEU A 200 7.65 7.97 9.33
N ARG A 201 7.62 9.25 8.96
CA ARG A 201 6.59 10.18 9.45
C ARG A 201 5.18 9.64 9.20
N GLU A 202 4.86 9.27 7.96
CA GLU A 202 3.53 8.75 7.62
C GLU A 202 3.21 7.46 8.40
N ARG A 203 4.15 6.53 8.51
CA ARG A 203 3.98 5.30 9.30
C ARG A 203 3.68 5.60 10.77
N LEU A 204 4.42 6.53 11.38
CA LEU A 204 4.25 6.90 12.78
C LEU A 204 2.92 7.62 13.03
N LEU A 205 2.39 8.36 12.06
CA LEU A 205 1.07 9.01 12.16
C LEU A 205 -0.09 8.01 12.16
N LEU A 206 0.12 6.79 11.63
CA LEU A 206 -0.85 5.70 11.70
C LEU A 206 -0.89 5.03 13.08
N LEU A 207 0.17 5.19 13.87
CA LEU A 207 0.23 4.69 15.25
C LEU A 207 -0.59 5.58 16.19
N GLY A 208 -1.05 4.98 17.29
CA GLY A 208 -1.69 5.72 18.38
C GLY A 208 -0.77 6.80 18.94
N ALA A 209 -1.34 7.92 19.39
CA ALA A 209 -0.57 9.04 19.98
C ALA A 209 0.28 8.60 21.19
N GLU A 210 -0.18 7.58 21.91
CA GLU A 210 0.48 7.01 23.08
C GLU A 210 1.52 5.94 22.75
N THR A 211 1.68 5.55 21.48
CA THR A 211 2.66 4.53 21.10
C THR A 211 4.09 5.05 21.32
N PRO A 212 4.96 4.35 22.06
CA PRO A 212 6.33 4.80 22.34
C PRO A 212 7.13 5.16 21.09
N ALA A 213 7.00 4.33 20.03
CA ALA A 213 7.60 4.59 18.73
C ALA A 213 7.25 5.97 18.17
N ARG A 214 5.97 6.35 18.23
CA ARG A 214 5.50 7.66 17.77
C ARG A 214 6.05 8.78 18.64
N GLN A 215 5.99 8.64 19.97
CA GLN A 215 6.44 9.67 20.91
C GLN A 215 7.95 9.93 20.79
N GLN A 216 8.75 8.91 20.50
CA GLN A 216 10.21 9.02 20.43
C GLN A 216 10.72 9.36 19.03
N LEU A 217 10.18 8.74 17.98
CA LEU A 217 10.72 8.86 16.61
C LEU A 217 10.10 10.02 15.83
N LEU A 218 8.82 10.34 16.04
CA LEU A 218 8.14 11.39 15.25
C LEU A 218 8.77 12.77 15.47
N PRO A 219 9.09 13.20 16.71
CA PRO A 219 9.79 14.47 16.92
C PRO A 219 11.18 14.51 16.27
N ALA A 220 11.91 13.39 16.30
CA ALA A 220 13.22 13.29 15.65
C ALA A 220 13.10 13.42 14.13
N ALA A 221 12.12 12.74 13.53
CA ALA A 221 11.85 12.79 12.09
C ALA A 221 11.42 14.20 11.66
N GLU A 222 10.51 14.84 12.40
CA GLU A 222 10.06 16.21 12.10
C GLU A 222 11.18 17.23 12.24
N ALA A 223 12.03 17.10 13.27
CA ALA A 223 13.20 17.96 13.44
C ALA A 223 14.18 17.79 12.28
N ARG A 224 14.49 16.55 11.88
CA ARG A 224 15.41 16.29 10.77
C ARG A 224 14.85 16.77 9.43
N LEU A 225 13.58 16.48 9.13
CA LEU A 225 12.92 16.98 7.93
C LEU A 225 12.91 18.51 7.88
N THR A 226 12.79 19.19 9.02
CA THR A 226 12.87 20.67 9.09
C THR A 226 14.27 21.18 8.78
N GLN A 227 15.30 20.52 9.29
CA GLN A 227 16.68 20.83 8.92
C GLN A 227 16.93 20.65 7.42
N LEU A 228 16.47 19.53 6.84
CA LEU A 228 16.62 19.22 5.42
C LEU A 228 15.79 20.13 4.50
N THR A 229 14.69 20.71 5.02
CA THR A 229 13.89 21.68 4.26
C THR A 229 14.67 22.98 4.03
N GLY A 230 15.41 23.44 5.05
CA GLY A 230 16.16 24.68 5.00
C GLY A 230 15.29 25.92 4.73
N PRO A 231 15.91 27.07 4.39
CA PRO A 231 15.20 28.30 4.06
C PRO A 231 14.58 28.30 2.66
N THR A 232 15.01 27.39 1.79
CA THR A 232 14.55 27.30 0.39
C THR A 232 14.16 25.85 0.11
N PRO A 233 12.88 25.47 0.29
CA PRO A 233 12.45 24.10 0.12
C PRO A 233 12.62 23.65 -1.33
N SER A 234 13.18 22.45 -1.54
CA SER A 234 13.37 21.86 -2.87
C SER A 234 12.11 21.24 -3.46
N THR A 235 11.13 20.88 -2.61
CA THR A 235 9.88 20.22 -3.02
C THR A 235 8.69 20.83 -2.30
N LEU A 236 7.52 20.76 -2.93
CA LEU A 236 6.25 21.18 -2.36
C LEU A 236 5.89 20.36 -1.11
N GLN A 237 6.25 19.06 -1.07
CA GLN A 237 6.03 18.20 0.09
C GLN A 237 6.76 18.74 1.34
N LEU A 238 8.05 19.08 1.23
CA LEU A 238 8.81 19.68 2.33
C LEU A 238 8.28 21.06 2.71
N ALA A 239 7.99 21.90 1.71
CA ALA A 239 7.45 23.24 1.92
C ALA A 239 6.12 23.23 2.67
N LEU A 240 5.17 22.38 2.23
CA LEU A 240 3.85 22.24 2.84
C LEU A 240 3.94 21.69 4.26
N ARG A 241 4.87 20.76 4.53
CA ARG A 241 5.06 20.23 5.88
C ARG A 241 5.42 21.35 6.86
N VAL A 242 6.39 22.20 6.53
CA VAL A 242 6.77 23.35 7.36
C VAL A 242 5.60 24.33 7.48
N PHE A 243 5.01 24.72 6.35
CA PHE A 243 3.88 25.66 6.29
C PHE A 243 2.70 25.22 7.18
N LEU A 244 2.38 23.92 7.20
CA LEU A 244 1.29 23.38 8.02
C LEU A 244 1.70 23.18 9.49
N ALA A 245 2.98 22.93 9.78
CA ALA A 245 3.48 22.71 11.14
C ALA A 245 3.68 24.01 11.95
N GLU A 246 3.92 25.15 11.30
CA GLU A 246 4.10 26.45 11.97
C GLU A 246 2.88 26.90 12.80
N ARG A 247 1.76 26.18 12.71
CA ARG A 247 0.49 26.59 13.32
C ARG A 247 -0.27 25.43 13.92
N PRO A 248 -1.10 25.71 14.94
CA PRO A 248 -2.05 24.73 15.47
C PRO A 248 -2.89 24.11 14.35
N PRO A 249 -3.23 22.80 14.43
CA PRO A 249 -4.05 22.12 13.43
C PRO A 249 -5.40 22.80 13.14
N GLU A 250 -5.96 23.50 14.13
CA GLU A 250 -7.23 24.21 14.07
C GLU A 250 -7.11 25.64 13.53
N ALA A 251 -5.89 26.12 13.29
CA ALA A 251 -5.67 27.47 12.80
C ALA A 251 -6.29 27.66 11.41
N LEU A 252 -7.13 28.69 11.30
CA LEU A 252 -7.78 29.08 10.06
C LEU A 252 -6.79 29.81 9.15
N PHE A 253 -6.93 29.58 7.85
CA PHE A 253 -6.23 30.33 6.83
C PHE A 253 -6.71 31.78 6.78
N GLN A 254 -5.74 32.67 6.66
CA GLN A 254 -5.87 34.11 6.49
C GLN A 254 -5.18 34.52 5.19
N ARG A 255 -5.38 35.77 4.77
CA ARG A 255 -4.75 36.32 3.56
C ARG A 255 -3.23 36.10 3.49
N ARG A 256 -2.51 36.37 4.58
CA ARG A 256 -1.06 36.19 4.68
C ARG A 256 -0.60 34.75 4.39
N ASP A 257 -1.51 33.78 4.54
CA ASP A 257 -1.22 32.36 4.34
C ASP A 257 -1.36 31.99 2.87
N LEU A 258 -2.30 32.63 2.19
CA LEU A 258 -2.45 32.52 0.75
C LEU A 258 -1.23 33.15 0.06
N GLU A 259 -0.80 34.33 0.55
CA GLU A 259 0.43 34.99 0.10
C GLU A 259 1.66 34.11 0.30
N ALA A 260 1.77 33.40 1.43
CA ALA A 260 2.87 32.49 1.71
C ALA A 260 2.79 31.16 0.92
N LEU A 261 1.59 30.65 0.66
CA LEU A 261 1.38 29.39 -0.07
C LEU A 261 1.56 29.55 -1.58
N GLU A 262 1.18 30.69 -2.15
CA GLU A 262 1.27 30.98 -3.58
C GLU A 262 2.64 30.71 -4.24
N PRO A 263 3.78 31.15 -3.69
CA PRO A 263 5.08 30.82 -4.28
C PRO A 263 5.46 29.33 -4.12
N LEU A 264 4.83 28.59 -3.20
CA LEU A 264 5.18 27.20 -2.94
C LEU A 264 4.56 26.26 -3.96
N VAL A 265 3.34 26.52 -4.44
CA VAL A 265 2.60 25.60 -5.32
C VAL A 265 3.25 25.39 -6.70
N SER A 266 4.22 26.25 -7.07
CA SER A 266 5.01 26.05 -8.28
C SER A 266 6.09 24.98 -8.15
N LEU A 267 6.46 24.58 -6.93
CA LEU A 267 7.43 23.51 -6.68
C LEU A 267 6.87 22.16 -7.13
N GLU A 268 7.74 21.26 -7.56
CA GLU A 268 7.39 19.87 -7.81
C GLU A 268 6.92 19.19 -6.52
N TRP A 269 5.99 18.24 -6.61
CA TRP A 269 5.44 17.57 -5.42
C TRP A 269 6.55 16.96 -4.56
N LYS A 270 7.37 16.09 -5.15
CA LYS A 270 8.47 15.37 -4.49
C LYS A 270 9.58 15.03 -5.48
N GLN A 271 10.77 14.79 -4.95
CA GLN A 271 11.92 14.22 -5.66
C GLN A 271 12.69 13.29 -4.69
N PRO A 272 13.12 12.09 -5.12
CA PRO A 272 12.85 11.48 -6.43
C PRO A 272 11.39 11.05 -6.60
N SER A 273 11.01 10.61 -7.81
CA SER A 273 9.76 9.87 -8.02
C SER A 273 9.76 8.53 -7.29
N SER A 274 8.61 7.83 -7.26
CA SER A 274 8.46 6.61 -6.46
C SER A 274 9.31 5.42 -6.94
N GLU A 275 9.55 5.26 -8.24
CA GLU A 275 10.31 4.11 -8.79
C GLU A 275 11.78 4.07 -8.34
N PRO A 276 12.57 5.16 -8.46
CA PRO A 276 13.95 5.16 -7.97
C PRO A 276 14.06 4.80 -6.48
N PHE A 277 13.20 5.41 -5.65
CA PHE A 277 13.18 5.13 -4.22
C PHE A 277 12.75 3.69 -3.91
N PHE A 278 11.76 3.17 -4.64
CA PHE A 278 11.37 1.75 -4.54
C PHE A 278 12.56 0.82 -4.82
N ARG A 279 13.32 1.05 -5.91
CA ARG A 279 14.47 0.20 -6.26
C ARG A 279 15.54 0.25 -5.18
N GLU A 280 15.84 1.43 -4.66
CA GLU A 280 16.77 1.63 -3.55
C GLU A 280 16.34 0.84 -2.31
N MET A 281 15.08 0.94 -1.90
CA MET A 281 14.57 0.21 -0.73
C MET A 281 14.52 -1.29 -0.95
N ARG A 282 14.17 -1.75 -2.16
CA ARG A 282 14.15 -3.18 -2.49
C ARG A 282 15.55 -3.77 -2.36
N GLU A 283 16.55 -3.08 -2.89
CA GLU A 283 17.95 -3.51 -2.81
C GLU A 283 18.45 -3.53 -1.35
N SER A 284 18.13 -2.50 -0.55
CA SER A 284 18.49 -2.44 0.86
C SER A 284 17.86 -3.55 1.71
N LEU A 285 16.70 -4.08 1.31
CA LEU A 285 15.94 -5.08 2.06
C LEU A 285 16.12 -6.53 1.54
N LYS A 286 16.81 -6.72 0.41
CA LYS A 286 16.84 -7.99 -0.34
C LYS A 286 17.34 -9.21 0.46
N ASP A 287 18.30 -8.98 1.35
CA ASP A 287 18.95 -10.04 2.15
C ASP A 287 18.34 -10.16 3.56
N VAL A 288 17.35 -9.33 3.87
CA VAL A 288 16.75 -9.21 5.22
C VAL A 288 15.29 -9.68 5.22
N LEU A 289 14.56 -9.40 4.14
CA LEU A 289 13.13 -9.70 4.01
C LEU A 289 12.86 -10.67 2.86
N LEU A 290 11.94 -11.61 3.08
CA LEU A 290 11.57 -12.62 2.08
C LEU A 290 10.80 -12.02 0.89
N LEU A 291 10.16 -10.86 1.10
CA LEU A 291 9.37 -10.14 0.09
C LEU A 291 9.84 -8.68 -0.02
N PRO A 292 11.10 -8.44 -0.42
CA PRO A 292 11.69 -7.11 -0.36
C PRO A 292 10.98 -6.12 -1.28
N GLY A 293 10.36 -6.58 -2.39
CA GLY A 293 9.54 -5.75 -3.26
C GLY A 293 8.27 -5.25 -2.56
N HIS A 294 7.54 -6.13 -1.87
CA HIS A 294 6.35 -5.71 -1.11
C HIS A 294 6.66 -4.63 -0.06
N HIS A 295 7.75 -4.80 0.69
CA HIS A 295 8.16 -3.83 1.71
C HIS A 295 8.65 -2.51 1.13
N ALA A 296 9.44 -2.57 0.05
CA ALA A 296 9.85 -1.40 -0.68
C ALA A 296 8.64 -0.64 -1.26
N PHE A 297 7.62 -1.36 -1.72
CA PHE A 297 6.36 -0.78 -2.20
C PHE A 297 5.65 0.00 -1.10
N LEU A 298 5.59 -0.56 0.13
CA LEU A 298 5.00 0.13 1.29
C LEU A 298 5.75 1.40 1.66
N LEU A 299 7.08 1.31 1.77
CA LEU A 299 7.95 2.46 2.05
C LEU A 299 7.74 3.56 1.00
N ALA A 300 7.75 3.19 -0.28
CA ALA A 300 7.53 4.13 -1.38
C ALA A 300 6.11 4.71 -1.41
N THR A 301 5.11 3.96 -0.94
CA THR A 301 3.73 4.42 -0.78
C THR A 301 3.62 5.45 0.35
N TRP A 302 4.22 5.19 1.51
CA TRP A 302 4.26 6.15 2.62
C TRP A 302 5.07 7.41 2.27
N ALA A 303 6.19 7.27 1.55
CA ALA A 303 6.99 8.40 1.09
C ALA A 303 6.22 9.40 0.21
N GLN A 304 5.08 9.00 -0.38
CA GLN A 304 4.22 9.89 -1.17
C GLN A 304 3.66 11.06 -0.33
N GLY A 305 3.52 10.91 0.99
CA GLY A 305 3.16 12.00 1.91
C GLY A 305 1.80 12.65 1.63
N VAL A 306 0.85 11.91 1.07
CA VAL A 306 -0.48 12.42 0.67
C VAL A 306 -1.30 12.97 1.85
N SER A 307 -0.91 12.69 3.10
CA SER A 307 -1.52 13.26 4.30
C SER A 307 -1.43 14.80 4.33
N LEU A 308 -0.38 15.38 3.76
CA LEU A 308 -0.21 16.84 3.67
C LEU A 308 -1.30 17.48 2.80
N GLY A 309 -1.66 16.84 1.68
CA GLY A 309 -2.77 17.28 0.84
C GLY A 309 -4.12 17.16 1.56
N LYS A 310 -4.32 16.10 2.35
CA LYS A 310 -5.52 15.93 3.19
C LYS A 310 -5.61 17.02 4.26
N GLU A 311 -4.50 17.34 4.90
CA GLU A 311 -4.41 18.39 5.92
C GLU A 311 -4.70 19.78 5.34
N LEU A 312 -4.08 20.11 4.20
CA LEU A 312 -4.32 21.34 3.46
C LEU A 312 -5.82 21.50 3.12
N GLN A 313 -6.44 20.45 2.58
CA GLN A 313 -7.86 20.44 2.25
C GLN A 313 -8.73 20.67 3.49
N ARG A 314 -8.42 19.99 4.60
CA ARG A 314 -9.15 20.10 5.87
C ARG A 314 -9.12 21.54 6.39
N ARG A 315 -7.95 22.16 6.44
CA ARG A 315 -7.82 23.56 6.89
C ARG A 315 -8.50 24.53 5.93
N ALA A 316 -8.38 24.32 4.62
CA ALA A 316 -9.09 25.15 3.62
C ALA A 316 -10.61 25.07 3.77
N ARG A 317 -11.17 23.90 4.14
CA ARG A 317 -12.58 23.73 4.49
C ARG A 317 -12.99 24.52 5.73
N ALA A 318 -12.23 24.41 6.81
CA ALA A 318 -12.51 25.17 8.03
C ALA A 318 -12.46 26.70 7.80
N SER A 319 -11.60 27.13 6.88
CA SER A 319 -11.34 28.56 6.61
C SER A 319 -12.34 29.20 5.65
N ALA A 320 -13.06 28.42 4.84
CA ALA A 320 -13.86 28.94 3.72
C ALA A 320 -14.90 30.00 4.14
N ALA A 321 -15.49 29.87 5.33
CA ALA A 321 -16.47 30.80 5.86
C ALA A 321 -15.86 32.13 6.35
N HIS A 322 -14.57 32.14 6.67
CA HIS A 322 -13.84 33.28 7.23
C HIS A 322 -13.11 34.10 6.16
N LEU A 323 -12.89 33.51 4.98
CA LEU A 323 -12.30 34.16 3.83
C LEU A 323 -13.36 34.95 3.06
N ASN A 324 -13.00 36.15 2.59
CA ASN A 324 -13.83 36.87 1.63
C ASN A 324 -13.86 36.14 0.28
N GLU A 325 -14.74 36.58 -0.63
CA GLU A 325 -14.96 35.91 -1.91
C GLU A 325 -13.69 35.80 -2.77
N ASN A 326 -12.87 36.85 -2.81
CA ASN A 326 -11.63 36.86 -3.59
C ASN A 326 -10.57 35.93 -2.98
N GLU A 327 -10.43 35.94 -1.66
CA GLU A 327 -9.54 35.04 -0.93
C GLU A 327 -9.98 33.58 -1.07
N ARG A 328 -11.29 33.32 -1.06
CA ARG A 328 -11.84 31.98 -1.28
C ARG A 328 -11.54 31.47 -2.68
N ARG A 329 -11.73 32.30 -3.71
CA ARG A 329 -11.32 31.97 -5.08
C ARG A 329 -9.82 31.75 -5.20
N TRP A 330 -9.02 32.56 -4.51
CA TRP A 330 -7.57 32.41 -4.50
C TRP A 330 -7.14 31.09 -3.87
N MET A 331 -7.66 30.77 -2.68
CA MET A 331 -7.49 29.46 -2.05
C MET A 331 -7.89 28.34 -3.02
N GLY A 332 -9.02 28.47 -3.71
CA GLY A 332 -9.47 27.49 -4.68
C GLY A 332 -8.47 27.25 -5.82
N ARG A 333 -7.83 28.31 -6.34
CA ARG A 333 -6.73 28.19 -7.32
C ARG A 333 -5.51 27.51 -6.73
N LEU A 334 -5.09 27.87 -5.51
CA LEU A 334 -3.93 27.25 -4.86
C LEU A 334 -4.12 25.75 -4.63
N LEU A 335 -5.31 25.32 -4.18
CA LEU A 335 -5.65 23.90 -4.05
C LEU A 335 -5.64 23.18 -5.40
N TRP A 336 -6.10 23.85 -6.45
CA TRP A 336 -6.07 23.31 -7.81
C TRP A 336 -4.64 23.05 -8.27
N GLU A 337 -3.73 24.01 -8.08
CA GLU A 337 -2.31 23.90 -8.42
C GLU A 337 -1.61 22.78 -7.63
N VAL A 338 -1.81 22.71 -6.31
CA VAL A 338 -1.29 21.58 -5.51
C VAL A 338 -1.82 20.24 -6.02
N GLY A 339 -3.11 20.19 -6.38
CA GLY A 339 -3.71 19.00 -6.95
C GLY A 339 -3.11 18.61 -8.31
N THR A 340 -2.72 19.58 -9.14
CA THR A 340 -1.99 19.34 -10.39
C THR A 340 -0.63 18.70 -10.11
N ARG A 341 0.15 19.23 -9.16
CA ARG A 341 1.47 18.67 -8.79
C ARG A 341 1.41 17.23 -8.30
N LEU A 342 0.37 16.88 -7.55
CA LEU A 342 0.12 15.50 -7.11
C LEU A 342 -0.19 14.57 -8.28
N ARG A 343 -0.98 15.03 -9.26
CA ARG A 343 -1.37 14.22 -10.43
C ARG A 343 -0.19 13.89 -11.35
N GLU A 344 0.86 14.69 -11.34
CA GLU A 344 2.10 14.47 -12.11
C GLU A 344 2.90 13.25 -11.62
N GLN A 345 2.60 12.67 -10.45
CA GLN A 345 3.42 11.62 -9.81
C GLN A 345 3.02 10.17 -10.16
N HIS A 346 2.05 9.97 -11.06
CA HIS A 346 1.65 8.66 -11.61
C HIS A 346 1.29 7.54 -10.59
N SER A 347 1.10 7.86 -9.31
CA SER A 347 0.57 6.98 -8.27
C SER A 347 -0.95 7.10 -8.13
N ARG A 348 -1.64 6.01 -7.76
CA ARG A 348 -3.08 6.01 -7.48
C ARG A 348 -3.45 6.96 -6.34
N LEU A 349 -2.70 6.93 -5.23
CA LEU A 349 -2.98 7.75 -4.04
C LEU A 349 -2.78 9.24 -4.31
N GLU A 350 -1.72 9.59 -5.04
CA GLU A 350 -1.41 10.98 -5.39
C GLU A 350 -2.45 11.51 -6.39
N LEU A 351 -2.88 10.71 -7.38
CA LEU A 351 -3.99 11.05 -8.28
C LEU A 351 -5.30 11.27 -7.52
N GLU A 352 -5.71 10.33 -6.67
CA GLU A 352 -6.93 10.44 -5.88
C GLU A 352 -6.91 11.71 -5.02
N ARG A 353 -5.78 11.99 -4.35
CA ARG A 353 -5.64 13.19 -3.53
C ARG A 353 -5.66 14.47 -4.35
N GLY A 354 -5.00 14.48 -5.51
CA GLY A 354 -4.97 15.61 -6.42
C GLY A 354 -6.36 15.94 -6.97
N LEU A 355 -7.14 14.92 -7.36
CA LEU A 355 -8.53 15.09 -7.81
C LEU A 355 -9.41 15.66 -6.71
N LEU A 356 -9.30 15.17 -5.48
CA LEU A 356 -10.10 15.69 -4.36
C LEU A 356 -9.78 17.16 -4.03
N LEU A 357 -8.50 17.56 -4.15
CA LEU A 357 -8.10 18.96 -4.01
C LEU A 357 -8.67 19.82 -5.13
N GLN A 358 -8.62 19.33 -6.36
CA GLN A 358 -9.12 20.02 -7.56
C GLN A 358 -10.65 20.19 -7.57
N VAL A 359 -11.40 19.14 -7.20
CA VAL A 359 -12.86 19.22 -7.05
C VAL A 359 -13.23 20.30 -6.04
N TYR A 360 -12.60 20.29 -4.86
CA TYR A 360 -12.87 21.28 -3.83
C TYR A 360 -12.38 22.69 -4.23
N GLY A 361 -11.22 22.80 -4.89
CA GLY A 361 -10.73 24.06 -5.43
C GLY A 361 -11.66 24.69 -6.47
N SER A 362 -12.24 23.86 -7.34
CA SER A 362 -13.24 24.31 -8.32
C SER A 362 -14.56 24.75 -7.67
N GLU A 363 -14.98 24.09 -6.59
CA GLU A 363 -16.13 24.53 -5.78
C GLU A 363 -15.90 25.94 -5.20
N LEU A 364 -14.70 26.21 -4.68
CA LEU A 364 -14.35 27.52 -4.12
C LEU A 364 -14.22 28.62 -5.18
N THR A 365 -13.80 28.28 -6.40
CA THR A 365 -13.69 29.24 -7.50
C THR A 365 -15.00 29.48 -8.25
N GLY A 366 -16.00 28.61 -8.09
CA GLY A 366 -17.25 28.64 -8.85
C GLY A 366 -17.13 28.19 -10.31
N HIS A 367 -16.02 27.53 -10.69
CA HIS A 367 -15.78 27.07 -12.06
C HIS A 367 -16.27 25.62 -12.23
N SER A 368 -17.48 25.45 -12.77
CA SER A 368 -18.08 24.12 -12.97
C SER A 368 -17.40 23.23 -14.03
N PRO A 369 -16.88 23.74 -15.17
CA PRO A 369 -16.31 22.87 -16.21
C PRO A 369 -15.10 22.08 -15.71
N THR A 370 -14.17 22.74 -15.03
CA THR A 370 -12.97 22.11 -14.43
C THR A 370 -13.35 21.14 -13.32
N ARG A 371 -14.41 21.42 -12.56
CA ARG A 371 -14.94 20.51 -11.54
C ARG A 371 -15.42 19.20 -12.16
N MET A 372 -16.17 19.27 -13.26
CA MET A 372 -16.72 18.09 -13.91
C MET A 372 -15.62 17.20 -14.48
N GLU A 373 -14.59 17.77 -15.11
CA GLU A 373 -13.43 17.02 -15.60
C GLU A 373 -12.73 16.23 -14.47
N SER A 374 -12.54 16.85 -13.29
CA SER A 374 -11.96 16.14 -12.14
C SER A 374 -12.88 15.06 -11.60
N ILE A 375 -14.20 15.28 -11.58
CA ILE A 375 -15.18 14.27 -11.16
C ILE A 375 -15.18 13.10 -12.13
N ASP A 376 -15.21 13.35 -13.44
CA ASP A 376 -15.20 12.32 -14.47
C ASP A 376 -13.94 11.45 -14.38
N LEU A 377 -12.79 12.08 -14.18
CA LEU A 377 -11.53 11.36 -13.98
C LEU A 377 -11.51 10.57 -12.65
N TRP A 378 -12.16 11.06 -11.59
CA TRP A 378 -12.29 10.34 -10.33
C TRP A 378 -13.23 9.13 -10.45
N VAL A 379 -14.32 9.26 -11.19
CA VAL A 379 -15.20 8.15 -11.55
C VAL A 379 -14.45 7.11 -12.38
N ASP A 380 -13.62 7.55 -13.33
CA ASP A 380 -12.74 6.68 -14.11
C ASP A 380 -11.76 5.90 -13.23
N LEU A 381 -11.11 6.57 -12.28
CA LEU A 381 -10.23 5.91 -11.32
C LEU A 381 -10.98 4.80 -10.56
N GLY A 382 -12.20 5.08 -10.08
CA GLY A 382 -13.03 4.08 -9.42
C GLY A 382 -13.38 2.88 -10.33
N ARG A 383 -13.62 3.12 -11.62
CA ARG A 383 -13.83 2.03 -12.60
C ARG A 383 -12.57 1.19 -12.80
N TRP A 384 -11.40 1.81 -12.81
CA TRP A 384 -10.13 1.08 -12.97
C TRP A 384 -9.79 0.25 -11.72
N GLU A 385 -10.01 0.80 -10.53
CA GLU A 385 -9.84 0.09 -9.26
C GLU A 385 -10.80 -1.11 -9.16
N GLU A 386 -12.07 -0.93 -9.54
CA GLU A 386 -13.03 -2.02 -9.55
C GLU A 386 -12.64 -3.12 -10.55
N ALA A 387 -12.10 -2.77 -11.72
CA ALA A 387 -11.60 -3.75 -12.68
C ALA A 387 -10.43 -4.59 -12.11
N LEU A 388 -9.49 -3.94 -11.41
CA LEU A 388 -8.41 -4.65 -10.70
C LEU A 388 -8.99 -5.56 -9.60
N LYS A 389 -9.96 -5.07 -8.82
CA LYS A 389 -10.63 -5.86 -7.77
C LYS A 389 -11.36 -7.09 -8.33
N ARG A 390 -12.04 -6.95 -9.47
CA ARG A 390 -12.73 -8.05 -10.17
C ARG A 390 -11.76 -9.12 -10.66
N SER A 391 -10.53 -8.78 -11.03
CA SER A 391 -9.52 -9.81 -11.32
C SER A 391 -9.11 -10.65 -10.11
N GLY A 392 -9.48 -10.21 -8.89
CA GLY A 392 -9.05 -10.84 -7.66
C GLY A 392 -7.54 -10.75 -7.47
N PHE A 393 -6.82 -9.86 -8.15
CA PHE A 393 -5.35 -9.77 -8.17
C PHE A 393 -4.75 -9.92 -6.77
N LYS A 394 -5.20 -9.10 -5.80
CA LYS A 394 -4.74 -9.13 -4.39
C LYS A 394 -5.12 -10.40 -3.63
N ARG A 395 -6.08 -11.18 -4.12
CA ARG A 395 -6.60 -12.40 -3.50
C ARG A 395 -5.82 -13.65 -3.89
N TRP A 396 -5.14 -13.62 -5.05
CA TRP A 396 -4.35 -14.73 -5.54
C TRP A 396 -3.11 -14.94 -4.67
N PRO A 397 -2.94 -16.12 -4.07
CA PRO A 397 -1.82 -16.38 -3.20
C PRO A 397 -0.62 -16.83 -4.07
N LEU A 398 -0.03 -15.89 -4.78
CA LEU A 398 1.08 -16.09 -5.72
C LEU A 398 2.15 -15.03 -5.46
N ALA A 399 3.15 -15.33 -4.62
CA ALA A 399 4.19 -14.37 -4.23
C ALA A 399 4.93 -13.78 -5.42
N SER A 400 5.28 -14.59 -6.43
CA SER A 400 6.00 -14.10 -7.61
C SER A 400 5.18 -13.08 -8.40
N LEU A 401 3.87 -13.31 -8.51
CA LEU A 401 2.95 -12.37 -9.16
C LEU A 401 2.96 -11.00 -8.46
N HIS A 402 2.93 -10.98 -7.13
CA HIS A 402 2.90 -9.73 -6.37
C HIS A 402 4.25 -9.02 -6.34
N GLU A 403 5.34 -9.74 -6.14
CA GLU A 403 6.70 -9.20 -6.13
C GLU A 403 7.04 -8.55 -7.48
N GLU A 404 6.79 -9.24 -8.59
CA GLU A 404 7.04 -8.71 -9.92
C GLU A 404 6.17 -7.49 -10.21
N SER A 405 4.98 -7.39 -9.61
CA SER A 405 4.04 -6.28 -9.82
C SER A 405 4.38 -5.00 -9.07
N CYS A 406 5.29 -5.04 -8.09
CA CYS A 406 5.59 -3.88 -7.27
C CYS A 406 6.30 -2.76 -8.06
N GLU A 407 7.33 -3.10 -8.84
CA GLU A 407 8.12 -2.11 -9.57
C GLU A 407 7.35 -1.38 -10.69
N PRO A 408 6.62 -2.07 -11.58
CA PRO A 408 5.84 -1.41 -12.63
C PRO A 408 4.76 -0.48 -12.07
N ARG A 409 4.16 -0.86 -10.93
CA ARG A 409 3.19 -0.02 -10.22
C ARG A 409 3.84 1.22 -9.60
N MET A 410 5.09 1.13 -9.15
CA MET A 410 5.83 2.29 -8.65
C MET A 410 6.29 3.24 -9.77
N ARG A 411 6.44 2.72 -10.99
CA ARG A 411 6.72 3.51 -12.20
C ARG A 411 5.48 4.27 -12.68
N ASP A 412 4.39 3.55 -12.93
CA ASP A 412 3.13 4.13 -13.42
C ASP A 412 1.93 3.27 -13.01
N GLU A 413 1.39 3.55 -11.82
CA GLU A 413 0.22 2.83 -11.32
C GLU A 413 -1.04 3.15 -12.13
N HIS A 414 -1.10 4.30 -12.80
CA HIS A 414 -2.26 4.69 -13.61
C HIS A 414 -2.37 3.80 -14.84
N THR A 415 -1.27 3.60 -15.55
CA THR A 415 -1.23 2.72 -16.72
C THR A 415 -1.53 1.27 -16.32
N TRP A 416 -0.99 0.83 -15.17
CA TRP A 416 -1.33 -0.47 -14.59
C TRP A 416 -2.84 -0.63 -14.36
N LEU A 417 -3.49 0.31 -13.66
CA LEU A 417 -4.93 0.25 -13.39
C LEU A 417 -5.78 0.32 -14.68
N LYS A 418 -5.39 1.17 -15.62
CA LYS A 418 -6.04 1.29 -16.94
C LYS A 418 -5.97 -0.01 -17.75
N ALA A 419 -4.89 -0.78 -17.61
CA ALA A 419 -4.77 -2.08 -18.29
C ALA A 419 -5.86 -3.07 -17.84
N PHE A 420 -6.11 -3.16 -16.53
CA PHE A 420 -7.20 -3.98 -15.98
C PHE A 420 -8.59 -3.53 -16.44
N ALA A 421 -8.78 -2.22 -16.65
CA ALA A 421 -9.99 -1.67 -17.23
C ALA A 421 -10.12 -1.92 -18.76
N GLY A 422 -9.12 -2.51 -19.41
CA GLY A 422 -9.06 -2.71 -20.85
C GLY A 422 -8.84 -1.43 -21.65
N LYS A 423 -8.19 -0.43 -21.06
CA LYS A 423 -7.90 0.85 -21.71
C LYS A 423 -6.50 0.91 -22.31
N ASN A 424 -5.54 0.19 -21.73
CA ASN A 424 -4.14 0.14 -22.12
C ASN A 424 -3.62 -1.30 -22.12
N GLU A 425 -2.42 -1.50 -22.67
CA GLU A 425 -1.62 -2.70 -22.43
C GLU A 425 -0.99 -2.66 -21.03
N LEU A 426 -0.59 -3.84 -20.52
CA LEU A 426 0.09 -3.94 -19.24
C LEU A 426 1.52 -3.35 -19.36
N PRO A 427 1.97 -2.48 -18.43
CA PRO A 427 3.26 -1.80 -18.51
C PRO A 427 4.46 -2.64 -18.05
#